data_AF-A0A250IB07-F1
#
_entry.id   AF-A0A250IB07-F1
#
_cell.length_a   1.000
_cell.length_b   1.000
_cell.length_c   1.000
_cell.angle_alpha   90.00
_cell.angle_beta   90.00
_cell.angle_gamma   90.00
#
_symmetry.space_group_name_H-M   'P 1'
#
loop_
_entity.id
_entity.type
_entity.pdbx_description
1 polymer ?
#
loop_
_entity_poly.entity_id
_entity_poly.type
_entity_poly.pdbx_seq_one_letter_code
_entity_poly.pdbx_strand_id
1 'polypeptide(L)'
;MSVAILVKFKEPGRDDRYIPVAAQGVYHSVWLPMAEKLGLKWVPLFENGPLLDVKELATVMEELRKLRGALAGHPKNALLLERIDSVLDELDDIELDEVSEIFIG
;
A
#
# COMPACT_ATOMS: atom_id res chain seq x y z
N MET A 1 14.53 3.63 -6.92
CA MET A 1 13.69 2.47 -6.61
C MET A 1 12.50 2.96 -5.79
N SER A 2 11.34 2.34 -5.95
CA SER A 2 10.06 2.71 -5.34
C SER A 2 9.36 1.45 -4.87
N VAL A 3 8.60 1.58 -3.78
CA VAL A 3 7.67 0.58 -3.29
C VAL A 3 6.35 0.71 -4.05
N ALA A 4 5.80 -0.40 -4.49
CA ALA A 4 4.54 -0.49 -5.21
C ALA A 4 3.77 -1.77 -4.87
N ILE A 5 2.47 -1.74 -5.14
CA ILE A 5 1.60 -2.92 -5.07
C ILE A 5 1.40 -3.42 -6.49
N LEU A 6 1.65 -4.70 -6.71
CA LEU A 6 1.37 -5.40 -7.95
C LEU A 6 0.18 -6.34 -7.72
N VAL A 7 -0.86 -6.18 -8.52
CA VAL A 7 -2.06 -6.99 -8.48
C VAL A 7 -2.13 -7.80 -9.75
N LYS A 8 -2.15 -9.12 -9.62
CA LYS A 8 -2.32 -10.05 -10.72
C LYS A 8 -3.75 -10.53 -10.76
N PHE A 9 -4.31 -10.63 -11.95
CA PHE A 9 -5.66 -11.12 -12.17
C PHE A 9 -5.66 -12.60 -12.58
N LYS A 10 -6.78 -13.29 -12.37
CA LYS A 10 -6.98 -14.68 -12.78
C LYS A 10 -7.16 -14.81 -14.29
N GLU A 11 -7.68 -13.77 -14.93
CA GLU A 11 -7.96 -13.75 -16.36
C GLU A 11 -6.66 -13.82 -17.18
N PRO A 12 -6.49 -14.86 -18.03
CA PRO A 12 -5.32 -14.96 -18.89
C PRO A 12 -5.25 -13.81 -19.90
N GLY A 13 -4.14 -13.06 -19.89
CA GLY A 13 -3.90 -11.97 -20.84
C GLY A 13 -4.40 -10.60 -20.39
N ARG A 14 -5.00 -10.49 -19.19
CA ARG A 14 -5.23 -9.21 -18.53
C ARG A 14 -3.91 -8.68 -17.97
N ASP A 15 -3.64 -7.39 -18.17
CA ASP A 15 -2.45 -6.73 -17.65
C ASP A 15 -2.49 -6.64 -16.12
N ASP A 16 -1.34 -6.87 -15.49
CA ASP A 16 -1.16 -6.67 -14.05
C ASP A 16 -1.36 -5.19 -13.70
N ARG A 17 -2.02 -4.92 -12.57
CA ARG A 17 -2.19 -3.55 -12.08
C ARG A 17 -1.02 -3.17 -11.17
N TYR A 18 -0.34 -2.09 -11.52
CA TYR A 18 0.78 -1.54 -10.76
C TYR A 18 0.39 -0.25 -10.06
N ILE A 19 0.34 -0.28 -8.74
CA ILE A 19 -0.09 0.83 -7.88
C ILE A 19 1.14 1.39 -7.14
N PRO A 20 1.66 2.56 -7.52
CA PRO A 20 2.84 3.14 -6.88
C PRO A 20 2.50 3.63 -5.46
N VAL A 21 3.24 3.12 -4.46
CA VAL A 21 3.02 3.45 -3.05
C VAL A 21 3.90 4.61 -2.61
N ALA A 22 5.23 4.45 -2.71
CA ALA A 22 6.16 5.47 -2.25
C ALA A 22 7.52 5.34 -2.93
N ALA A 23 8.22 6.47 -3.10
CA ALA A 23 9.66 6.41 -3.37
C ALA A 23 10.38 5.76 -2.17
N GLN A 24 11.40 4.94 -2.42
CA GLN A 24 12.10 4.21 -1.36
C GLN A 24 12.64 5.14 -0.25
N GLY A 25 13.17 6.31 -0.62
CA GLY A 25 13.62 7.30 0.38
C GLY A 25 12.49 7.84 1.26
N VAL A 26 11.28 8.01 0.71
CA VAL A 26 10.09 8.45 1.45
C VAL A 26 9.55 7.34 2.35
N TYR A 27 9.58 6.11 1.85
CA TYR A 27 9.21 4.94 2.64
C TYR A 27 10.06 4.84 3.91
N HIS A 28 11.40 4.88 3.77
CA HIS A 28 12.33 4.80 4.90
C HIS A 28 12.29 6.00 5.85
N SER A 29 12.11 7.21 5.32
CA SER A 29 12.19 8.42 6.15
C SER A 29 10.88 8.79 6.84
N VAL A 30 9.72 8.33 6.34
CA VAL A 30 8.40 8.74 6.84
C VAL A 30 7.48 7.57 7.13
N TRP A 31 7.29 6.67 6.16
CA TRP A 31 6.26 5.62 6.28
C TRP A 31 6.67 4.56 7.30
N LEU A 32 7.87 4.00 7.16
CA LEU A 32 8.37 2.94 8.02
C LEU A 32 8.46 3.38 9.50
N PRO A 33 9.08 4.53 9.86
CA PRO A 33 9.13 4.95 11.26
C PRO A 33 7.75 5.20 11.87
N MET A 34 6.80 5.73 11.09
CA MET A 34 5.44 5.95 11.57
C MET A 34 4.68 4.64 11.73
N ALA A 35 4.85 3.70 10.80
CA ALA A 35 4.23 2.38 10.84
C ALA A 35 4.72 1.58 12.05
N GLU A 36 6.02 1.59 12.32
CA GLU A 36 6.60 0.97 13.52
C GLU A 36 6.04 1.60 14.80
N LYS A 37 5.96 2.93 14.86
CA LYS A 37 5.40 3.66 16.01
C LYS A 37 3.91 3.31 16.27
N LEU A 38 3.16 3.07 15.21
CA LEU A 38 1.75 2.67 15.26
C LEU A 38 1.55 1.17 15.51
N GLY A 39 2.64 0.37 15.51
CA GLY A 39 2.57 -1.09 15.64
C GLY A 39 1.85 -1.77 14.47
N LEU A 40 1.96 -1.20 13.26
CA LEU A 40 1.41 -1.79 12.03
C LEU A 40 2.20 -3.06 11.66
N LYS A 41 1.54 -4.03 11.05
CA LYS A 41 2.13 -5.33 10.71
C LYS A 41 2.58 -5.41 9.26
N TRP A 42 1.77 -4.89 8.33
CA TRP A 42 2.00 -5.04 6.90
C TRP A 42 2.84 -3.91 6.32
N VAL A 43 2.52 -2.66 6.65
CA VAL A 43 3.25 -1.49 6.10
C VAL A 43 4.78 -1.60 6.29
N PRO A 44 5.33 -2.02 7.45
CA PRO A 44 6.77 -2.19 7.62
C PRO A 44 7.40 -3.29 6.75
N LEU A 45 6.59 -4.22 6.25
CA LEU A 45 7.03 -5.33 5.42
C LEU A 45 7.03 -5.00 3.93
N PHE A 46 6.54 -3.84 3.51
CA PHE A 46 6.37 -3.53 2.08
C PHE A 46 7.66 -3.61 1.27
N GLU A 47 8.83 -3.28 1.84
CA GLU A 47 10.11 -3.43 1.12
C GLU A 47 10.56 -4.90 0.96
N ASN A 48 10.02 -5.81 1.78
CA ASN A 48 10.41 -7.22 1.78
C ASN A 48 9.66 -8.07 0.75
N GLY A 49 8.76 -7.48 -0.04
CA GLY A 49 8.09 -8.26 -1.07
C GLY A 49 7.00 -9.21 -0.58
N PRO A 50 6.17 -8.95 0.47
CA PRO A 50 5.22 -9.95 0.92
C PRO A 50 4.22 -10.27 -0.18
N LEU A 51 3.97 -11.57 -0.37
CA LEU A 51 2.80 -12.06 -1.09
C LEU A 51 1.62 -11.99 -0.12
N LEU A 52 0.57 -11.28 -0.52
CA LEU A 52 -0.65 -11.10 0.24
C LEU A 52 -1.77 -11.99 -0.29
N ASP A 53 -2.50 -12.61 0.62
CA ASP A 53 -3.83 -13.15 0.30
C ASP A 53 -4.81 -11.99 0.13
N VAL A 54 -5.79 -12.15 -0.76
CA VAL A 54 -6.92 -11.25 -0.95
C VAL A 54 -7.60 -10.88 0.38
N LYS A 55 -7.67 -11.82 1.33
CA LYS A 55 -8.23 -11.59 2.68
C LYS A 55 -7.43 -10.60 3.52
N GLU A 56 -6.13 -10.50 3.25
CA GLU A 56 -5.22 -9.62 3.97
C GLU A 56 -5.26 -8.19 3.43
N LEU A 57 -5.71 -8.00 2.18
CA LEU A 57 -5.82 -6.67 1.56
C LEU A 57 -6.64 -5.70 2.39
N ALA A 58 -7.79 -6.14 2.93
CA ALA A 58 -8.60 -5.32 3.82
C ALA A 58 -7.80 -4.85 5.05
N THR A 59 -6.93 -5.70 5.60
CA THR A 59 -6.07 -5.34 6.72
C THR A 59 -5.00 -4.33 6.29
N VAL A 60 -4.42 -4.48 5.10
CA VAL A 60 -3.45 -3.52 4.55
C VAL A 60 -4.09 -2.15 4.34
N MET A 61 -5.31 -2.10 3.77
CA MET A 61 -6.05 -0.84 3.60
C MET A 61 -6.35 -0.16 4.95
N GLU A 62 -6.72 -0.93 5.97
CA GLU A 62 -6.90 -0.40 7.33
C GLU A 62 -5.60 0.16 7.92
N GLU A 63 -4.46 -0.48 7.69
CA GLU A 63 -3.16 0.04 8.10
C GLU A 63 -2.78 1.33 7.38
N LEU A 64 -3.03 1.42 6.07
CA LEU A 64 -2.83 2.64 5.27
C LEU A 64 -3.71 3.79 5.78
N ARG A 65 -4.97 3.52 6.15
CA ARG A 65 -5.86 4.53 6.76
C ARG A 65 -5.32 5.02 8.12
N LYS A 66 -4.81 4.12 8.96
CA LYS A 66 -4.17 4.48 10.24
C LYS A 66 -2.90 5.32 10.02
N LEU A 67 -2.07 4.93 9.08
CA LEU A 67 -0.86 5.67 8.69
C LEU A 67 -1.21 7.09 8.23
N ARG A 68 -2.19 7.21 7.33
CA ARG A 68 -2.72 8.50 6.87
C ARG A 68 -3.17 9.37 8.04
N GLY A 69 -3.97 8.82 8.95
CA GLY A 69 -4.47 9.55 10.12
C GLY A 69 -3.35 10.09 11.01
N ALA A 70 -2.28 9.32 11.20
CA ALA A 70 -1.12 9.76 11.97
C ALA A 70 -0.27 10.82 11.26
N LEU A 71 -0.21 10.79 9.92
CA LEU A 71 0.53 11.76 9.11
C LEU A 71 -0.25 13.06 8.85
N ALA A 72 -1.57 13.05 9.01
CA ALA A 72 -2.45 14.19 8.73
C ALA A 72 -2.17 15.44 9.60
N GLY A 73 -1.45 15.28 10.71
CA GLY A 73 -1.15 16.37 11.64
C GLY A 73 -0.11 17.38 11.15
N HIS A 74 0.56 17.16 10.00
CA HIS A 74 1.64 18.04 9.54
C HIS A 74 1.45 18.50 8.08
N PRO A 75 1.39 19.82 7.78
CA PRO A 75 1.11 20.34 6.43
C PRO A 75 2.10 19.87 5.36
N LYS A 76 3.35 19.62 5.75
CA LYS A 76 4.40 19.09 4.85
C LYS A 76 4.08 17.70 4.28
N ASN A 77 3.12 16.99 4.88
CA ASN A 77 2.73 15.65 4.45
C ASN A 77 1.61 15.66 3.40
N ALA A 78 1.11 16.82 2.95
CA ALA A 78 -0.03 16.89 2.03
C ALA A 78 0.09 15.95 0.81
N LEU A 79 1.25 15.95 0.14
CA LEU A 79 1.52 15.05 -0.99
C LEU A 79 1.58 13.57 -0.60
N LEU A 80 1.99 13.26 0.63
CA LEU A 80 1.99 11.88 1.15
C LEU A 80 0.56 11.41 1.45
N LEU A 81 -0.28 12.30 1.96
CA LEU A 81 -1.68 12.00 2.23
C LEU A 81 -2.44 11.77 0.93
N GLU A 82 -2.26 12.63 -0.07
CA GLU A 82 -2.81 12.43 -1.42
C GLU A 82 -2.34 11.09 -2.01
N ARG A 83 -1.06 10.74 -1.84
CA ARG A 83 -0.55 9.45 -2.30
C ARG A 83 -1.23 8.27 -1.60
N ILE A 84 -1.40 8.33 -0.28
CA ILE A 84 -2.09 7.26 0.46
C ILE A 84 -3.57 7.17 0.04
N ASP A 85 -4.23 8.30 -0.18
CA ASP A 85 -5.61 8.35 -0.66
C ASP A 85 -5.73 7.72 -2.05
N SER A 86 -4.86 8.09 -3.00
CA SER A 86 -4.86 7.45 -4.33
C SER A 86 -4.62 5.94 -4.27
N VAL A 87 -3.70 5.47 -3.41
CA VAL A 87 -3.47 4.03 -3.23
C VAL A 87 -4.71 3.35 -2.68
N LEU A 88 -5.40 3.96 -1.71
CA LEU A 88 -6.63 3.41 -1.14
C LEU A 88 -7.75 3.34 -2.17
N ASP A 89 -7.94 4.38 -2.96
CA ASP A 89 -8.95 4.43 -4.03
C ASP A 89 -8.65 3.36 -5.10
N GLU A 90 -7.39 3.25 -5.55
CA GLU A 90 -7.00 2.23 -6.53
C GLU A 90 -7.18 0.80 -6.02
N LEU A 91 -7.02 0.57 -4.72
CA LEU A 91 -7.26 -0.73 -4.08
C LEU A 91 -8.76 -1.03 -3.90
N ASP A 92 -9.57 0.00 -3.65
CA ASP A 92 -11.04 -0.14 -3.50
C ASP A 92 -11.70 -0.50 -4.84
N ASP A 93 -11.13 -0.01 -5.95
CA ASP A 93 -11.55 -0.31 -7.33
C ASP A 93 -11.21 -1.75 -7.79
N ILE A 94 -10.63 -2.60 -6.93
CA ILE A 94 -10.23 -3.96 -7.31
C ILE A 94 -11.35 -4.96 -7.04
N GLU A 95 -11.78 -5.65 -8.09
CA GLU A 95 -12.66 -6.82 -8.00
C GLU A 95 -11.88 -8.03 -7.44
N LEU A 96 -11.96 -8.21 -6.12
CA LEU A 96 -11.18 -9.20 -5.35
C LEU A 96 -11.43 -10.66 -5.77
N ASP A 97 -12.59 -10.96 -6.33
CA ASP A 97 -12.92 -12.27 -6.89
C ASP A 97 -12.17 -12.58 -8.18
N GLU A 98 -11.68 -11.56 -8.88
CA GLU A 98 -10.87 -11.69 -10.09
C GLU A 98 -9.36 -11.69 -9.81
N VAL A 99 -8.93 -11.39 -8.57
CA VAL A 99 -7.51 -11.32 -8.19
C VAL A 99 -6.93 -12.71 -7.93
N SER A 100 -5.78 -13.00 -8.55
CA SER A 100 -5.02 -14.23 -8.32
C SER A 100 -4.00 -14.05 -7.19
N GLU A 101 -3.22 -12.96 -7.24
CA GLU A 101 -2.11 -12.69 -6.32
C GLU A 101 -1.95 -11.18 -6.11
N ILE A 102 -1.53 -10.78 -4.90
CA ILE A 102 -1.13 -9.41 -4.60
C ILE A 102 0.29 -9.44 -4.03
N PHE A 103 1.18 -8.62 -4.56
CA PHE A 103 2.56 -8.47 -4.11
C PHE A 103 2.83 -7.01 -3.75
N ILE A 104 3.63 -6.76 -2.71
CA ILE A 104 4.07 -5.41 -2.36
C ILE A 104 5.59 -5.36 -2.29
N GLY A 105 6.24 -4.49 -3.07
CA GLY A 105 7.70 -4.37 -3.15
C GLY A 105 8.17 -3.08 -3.82
#